data_AF-A0A850BII7-F1
#
_entry.id   AF-A0A850BII7-F1
#
_cell.length_a   1.000
_cell.length_b   1.000
_cell.length_c   1.000
_cell.angle_alpha   90.00
_cell.angle_beta   90.00
_cell.angle_gamma   90.00
#
_symmetry.space_group_name_H-M   'P 1'
#
loop_
_entity.id
_entity.type
_entity.pdbx_description
1 polymer ?
#
loop_
_entity_poly.entity_id
_entity_poly.type
_entity_poly.pdbx_seq_one_letter_code
_entity_poly.pdbx_strand_id
1 'polypeptide(L)'
;MSLKPAARKTDVHVCNAHGGGPITTGSSSVEICDQSAARLTDKAKCPGPINFIVEGSGTVFINDLPAARMGDAVAHGGIVAIGCLFVLIGGPTIGSLGTFPPPEEIIISPELCKQFNELWGKSFPGGKSQEFGGTLVKDQAGNVSMINTGGGNSGSFSPDLNVPAGYEVLGAFHTHPYDATEGGHTNVSLSGGDAGYMINNGHPLIIAQSGEGQYAYFKTDKTPTNVDYSKLNADQNARVSALMGEGKSFDEASRIAAKETADTYGLSYYEGKDCKLKRAN
;
A
#
# COMPACT_ATOMS: atom_id res chain seq x y z
N MET A 1 -1.46 -9.93 28.24
CA MET A 1 -0.59 -9.99 27.04
C MET A 1 0.35 -11.19 27.21
N SER A 2 0.50 -12.03 26.19
CA SER A 2 1.33 -13.24 26.30
C SER A 2 2.80 -12.92 26.05
N LEU A 3 3.67 -13.42 26.93
CA LEU A 3 5.12 -13.34 26.79
C LEU A 3 5.60 -14.56 25.99
N LYS A 4 6.35 -14.34 24.91
CA LYS A 4 6.86 -15.42 24.05
C LYS A 4 8.39 -15.37 23.97
N PRO A 5 9.08 -16.52 23.86
CA PRO A 5 10.52 -16.58 23.62
C PRO A 5 10.94 -15.73 22.42
N ALA A 6 11.99 -14.93 22.56
CA ALA A 6 12.52 -14.09 21.50
C ALA A 6 13.21 -14.94 20.42
N ALA A 7 12.92 -14.67 19.15
CA ALA A 7 13.55 -15.35 18.03
C ALA A 7 14.93 -14.75 17.71
N ARG A 8 15.83 -15.58 17.17
CA ARG A 8 17.20 -15.20 16.85
C ARG A 8 17.62 -15.75 15.50
N LYS A 9 18.72 -15.23 14.96
CA LYS A 9 19.43 -15.87 13.86
C LYS A 9 19.75 -17.32 14.23
N THR A 10 19.66 -18.25 13.28
CA THR A 10 19.82 -19.71 13.43
C THR A 10 18.68 -20.45 14.12
N ASP A 11 17.75 -19.76 14.79
CA ASP A 11 16.53 -20.41 15.26
C ASP A 11 15.75 -20.97 14.05
N VAL A 12 15.11 -22.12 14.26
CA VAL A 12 14.44 -22.86 13.20
C VAL A 12 13.03 -22.30 12.99
N HIS A 13 12.66 -22.08 11.73
CA HIS A 13 11.27 -21.96 11.33
C HIS A 13 10.79 -23.29 10.75
N VAL A 14 9.49 -23.56 10.92
CA VAL A 14 8.79 -24.61 10.18
C VAL A 14 8.03 -23.95 9.04
N CYS A 15 8.07 -24.56 7.86
CA CYS A 15 7.35 -24.12 6.68
C CYS A 15 6.50 -25.28 6.18
N ASN A 16 5.19 -25.07 6.04
CA ASN A 16 4.26 -26.12 5.62
C ASN A 16 4.57 -26.62 4.20
N ALA A 17 5.14 -25.78 3.34
CA ALA A 17 5.47 -26.13 1.96
C ALA A 17 6.84 -26.83 1.79
N HIS A 18 7.84 -26.50 2.63
CA HIS A 18 9.24 -26.88 2.37
C HIS A 18 9.97 -27.50 3.58
N GLY A 19 9.29 -27.79 4.69
CA GLY A 19 9.88 -28.47 5.85
C GLY A 19 10.69 -27.58 6.80
N GLY A 20 10.99 -26.34 6.43
CA GLY A 20 11.60 -25.33 7.31
C GLY A 20 13.12 -25.16 7.16
N GLY A 21 13.73 -24.49 8.12
CA GLY A 21 15.17 -24.24 8.16
C GLY A 21 15.55 -23.02 9.03
N PRO A 22 16.82 -22.61 9.04
CA PRO A 22 17.28 -21.57 9.95
C PRO A 22 16.88 -20.17 9.49
N ILE A 23 16.62 -19.28 10.44
CA ILE A 23 16.68 -17.83 10.23
C ILE A 23 18.13 -17.44 9.90
N THR A 24 18.35 -16.70 8.82
CA THR A 24 19.67 -16.41 8.26
C THR A 24 20.15 -14.98 8.45
N THR A 25 19.24 -14.03 8.72
CA THR A 25 19.58 -12.66 9.08
C THR A 25 19.00 -12.29 10.45
N GLY A 26 19.49 -11.19 11.03
CA GLY A 26 19.08 -10.68 12.33
C GLY A 26 19.50 -9.22 12.47
N SER A 27 19.33 -8.67 13.67
CA SER A 27 19.85 -7.35 14.05
C SER A 27 21.36 -7.24 13.85
N SER A 28 21.81 -6.06 13.43
CA SER A 28 23.22 -5.72 13.26
C SER A 28 23.91 -5.30 14.57
N SER A 29 23.16 -5.10 15.65
CA SER A 29 23.67 -4.48 16.88
C SER A 29 23.05 -5.03 18.17
N VAL A 30 21.93 -5.74 18.09
CA VAL A 30 21.25 -6.33 19.26
C VAL A 30 21.38 -7.83 19.20
N GLU A 31 22.00 -8.38 20.24
CA GLU A 31 22.14 -9.81 20.45
C GLU A 31 21.20 -10.25 21.57
N ILE A 32 20.57 -11.40 21.38
CA ILE A 32 19.76 -12.09 22.37
C ILE A 32 20.35 -13.48 22.49
N CYS A 33 20.80 -13.84 23.69
CA CYS A 33 21.38 -15.16 23.96
C CYS A 33 22.49 -15.51 22.95
N ASP A 34 23.46 -14.59 22.82
CA ASP A 34 24.68 -14.67 21.98
C ASP A 34 24.43 -14.83 20.48
N GLN A 35 23.24 -14.45 19.99
CA GLN A 35 22.91 -14.46 18.57
C GLN A 35 22.16 -13.19 18.20
N SER A 36 22.36 -12.70 16.97
CA SER A 36 21.61 -11.56 16.42
C SER A 36 20.11 -11.77 16.60
N ALA A 37 19.42 -10.82 17.24
CA ALA A 37 17.98 -10.88 17.45
C ALA A 37 17.22 -10.87 16.11
N ALA A 38 16.29 -11.79 15.91
CA ALA A 38 15.48 -11.85 14.69
C ALA A 38 14.27 -10.91 14.80
N ARG A 39 13.85 -10.39 13.66
CA ARG A 39 12.84 -9.34 13.55
C ARG A 39 11.97 -9.57 12.32
N LEU A 40 10.87 -8.84 12.23
CA LEU A 40 10.10 -8.73 10.99
C LEU A 40 11.04 -8.43 9.82
N THR A 41 10.82 -9.08 8.67
CA THR A 41 11.62 -9.04 7.43
C THR A 41 12.95 -9.80 7.44
N ASP A 42 13.40 -10.34 8.58
CA ASP A 42 14.60 -11.17 8.57
C ASP A 42 14.39 -12.44 7.74
N LYS A 43 15.41 -12.80 6.97
CA LYS A 43 15.37 -13.92 6.03
C LYS A 43 15.40 -15.24 6.78
N ALA A 44 14.67 -16.21 6.26
CA ALA A 44 14.71 -17.59 6.71
C ALA A 44 14.95 -18.50 5.50
N LYS A 45 15.90 -19.43 5.63
CA LYS A 45 16.24 -20.36 4.54
C LYS A 45 15.32 -21.56 4.61
N CYS A 46 14.60 -21.83 3.52
CA CYS A 46 13.94 -23.11 3.27
C CYS A 46 14.40 -23.65 1.90
N PRO A 47 14.13 -24.93 1.57
CA PRO A 47 14.47 -25.51 0.26
C PRO A 47 13.90 -24.78 -0.97
N GLY A 48 12.85 -23.97 -0.79
CA GLY A 48 12.25 -23.14 -1.84
C GLY A 48 12.84 -21.72 -1.94
N PRO A 49 12.11 -20.76 -2.52
CA PRO A 49 12.49 -19.34 -2.54
C PRO A 49 12.85 -18.79 -1.15
N ILE A 50 13.52 -17.64 -1.10
CA ILE A 50 13.86 -17.00 0.18
C ILE A 50 12.56 -16.72 0.95
N ASN A 51 12.49 -17.23 2.18
CA ASN A 51 11.38 -16.99 3.11
C ASN A 51 11.74 -15.81 4.03
N PHE A 52 10.74 -15.19 4.64
CA PHE A 52 10.92 -14.05 5.53
C PHE A 52 10.02 -14.19 6.75
N ILE A 53 10.45 -13.66 7.88
CA ILE A 53 9.58 -13.47 9.04
C ILE A 53 8.57 -12.38 8.70
N VAL A 54 7.29 -12.72 8.82
CA VAL A 54 6.17 -11.83 8.49
C VAL A 54 5.38 -11.44 9.72
N GLU A 55 5.79 -11.78 10.93
CA GLU A 55 5.16 -11.29 12.16
C GLU A 55 6.20 -10.96 13.25
N GLY A 56 5.80 -10.13 14.20
CA GLY A 56 6.60 -9.73 15.35
C GLY A 56 5.76 -9.09 16.46
N SER A 57 6.42 -8.51 17.46
CA SER A 57 5.80 -7.77 18.56
C SER A 57 5.30 -6.39 18.14
N GLY A 58 4.07 -6.05 18.53
CA GLY A 58 3.50 -4.71 18.35
C GLY A 58 3.98 -3.66 19.34
N THR A 59 4.79 -4.03 20.34
CA THR A 59 5.26 -3.10 21.38
C THR A 59 6.77 -3.11 21.59
N VAL A 60 7.49 -4.06 20.97
CA VAL A 60 8.95 -4.19 21.13
C VAL A 60 9.59 -4.17 19.76
N PHE A 61 10.44 -3.18 19.54
CA PHE A 61 11.14 -2.93 18.28
C PHE A 61 12.65 -3.06 18.50
N ILE A 62 13.33 -3.72 17.55
CA ILE A 62 14.78 -3.90 17.56
C ILE A 62 15.32 -3.33 16.23
N ASN A 63 16.10 -2.25 16.31
CA ASN A 63 16.42 -1.38 15.16
C ASN A 63 15.19 -1.12 14.28
N ASP A 64 14.17 -0.53 14.89
CA ASP A 64 12.95 -0.02 14.24
C ASP A 64 12.07 -1.07 13.55
N LEU A 65 12.38 -2.36 13.72
CA LEU A 65 11.57 -3.46 13.23
C LEU A 65 10.95 -4.24 14.39
N PRO A 66 9.68 -4.68 14.26
CA PRO A 66 9.03 -5.53 15.26
C PRO A 66 9.88 -6.76 15.60
N ALA A 67 10.15 -6.97 16.89
CA ALA A 67 10.95 -8.10 17.35
C ALA A 67 10.21 -9.42 17.11
N ALA A 68 10.85 -10.40 16.47
CA ALA A 68 10.25 -11.69 16.18
C ALA A 68 10.29 -12.60 17.41
N ARG A 69 9.28 -13.46 17.55
CA ARG A 69 9.12 -14.38 18.68
C ARG A 69 8.77 -15.78 18.19
N MET A 70 8.97 -16.77 19.05
CA MET A 70 8.46 -18.11 18.82
C MET A 70 6.96 -18.07 18.55
N GLY A 71 6.53 -18.68 17.45
CA GLY A 71 5.14 -18.71 16.99
C GLY A 71 4.71 -17.55 16.10
N ASP A 72 5.57 -16.54 15.86
CA ASP A 72 5.29 -15.51 14.86
C ASP A 72 5.48 -16.11 13.44
N ALA A 73 4.60 -15.74 12.50
CA ALA A 73 4.51 -16.31 11.17
C ALA A 73 5.71 -16.00 10.24
N VAL A 74 5.91 -16.88 9.26
CA VAL A 74 6.80 -16.69 8.09
C VAL A 74 6.02 -16.76 6.78
N ALA A 75 6.51 -16.10 5.72
CA ALA A 75 5.79 -15.85 4.47
C ALA A 75 5.23 -17.11 3.78
N HIS A 76 5.92 -18.25 3.86
CA HIS A 76 5.46 -19.52 3.27
C HIS A 76 4.43 -20.28 4.14
N GLY A 77 3.59 -19.57 4.90
CA GLY A 77 2.53 -20.15 5.72
C GLY A 77 3.03 -20.99 6.90
N GLY A 78 4.18 -20.63 7.46
CA GLY A 78 4.85 -21.32 8.56
C GLY A 78 4.98 -20.44 9.80
N ILE A 79 5.74 -20.90 10.81
CA ILE A 79 6.04 -20.14 12.03
C ILE A 79 7.51 -20.27 12.42
N VAL A 80 8.01 -19.29 13.19
CA VAL A 80 9.23 -19.45 13.98
C VAL A 80 9.00 -20.52 15.05
N ALA A 81 9.68 -21.66 14.95
CA ALA A 81 9.38 -22.85 15.76
C ALA A 81 10.03 -22.80 17.16
N ILE A 82 11.19 -22.14 17.26
CA ILE A 82 11.95 -22.02 18.51
C ILE A 82 12.41 -20.58 18.73
N GLY A 83 12.68 -20.23 19.99
CA GLY A 83 13.30 -18.95 20.37
C GLY A 83 14.13 -19.13 21.63
N CYS A 84 14.81 -18.07 22.09
CA CYS A 84 15.52 -18.08 23.35
C CYS A 84 14.55 -18.09 24.54
N LEU A 85 14.53 -19.19 25.29
CA LEU A 85 13.64 -19.37 26.45
C LEU A 85 13.97 -18.43 27.64
N PHE A 86 15.15 -17.81 27.65
CA PHE A 86 15.59 -16.89 28.71
C PHE A 86 15.14 -15.44 28.49
N VAL A 87 14.77 -15.08 27.27
CA VAL A 87 14.34 -13.72 26.93
C VAL A 87 12.94 -13.78 26.35
N LEU A 88 11.99 -13.20 27.08
CA LEU A 88 10.59 -13.19 26.68
C LEU A 88 10.18 -11.79 26.22
N ILE A 89 9.55 -11.72 25.04
CA ILE A 89 9.06 -10.49 24.44
C ILE A 89 7.53 -10.52 24.43
N GLY A 90 6.92 -9.45 24.94
CA GLY A 90 5.47 -9.28 25.04
C GLY A 90 4.84 -8.59 23.83
N GLY A 91 3.62 -8.07 24.03
CA GLY A 91 2.87 -7.29 23.03
C GLY A 91 1.95 -8.11 22.13
N PRO A 92 0.96 -7.46 21.48
CA PRO A 92 0.18 -8.10 20.42
C PRO A 92 1.08 -8.53 19.26
N THR A 93 0.64 -9.48 18.45
CA THR A 93 1.31 -9.83 17.19
C THR A 93 0.93 -8.82 16.11
N ILE A 94 1.92 -8.31 15.39
CA ILE A 94 1.75 -7.49 14.17
C ILE A 94 2.54 -8.16 13.04
N GLY A 95 2.16 -7.99 11.77
CA GLY A 95 2.84 -8.71 10.69
C GLY A 95 2.64 -8.18 9.27
N SER A 96 3.47 -8.60 8.32
CA SER A 96 3.48 -8.27 6.89
C SER A 96 2.25 -8.77 6.11
N LEU A 97 1.39 -9.61 6.71
CA LEU A 97 0.02 -9.83 6.22
C LEU A 97 -0.99 -8.78 6.74
N GLY A 98 -0.52 -7.69 7.36
CA GLY A 98 -1.40 -6.59 7.81
C GLY A 98 -0.77 -5.28 8.32
N THR A 99 0.55 -5.11 8.42
CA THR A 99 1.19 -3.94 9.04
C THR A 99 2.67 -3.80 8.60
N PHE A 100 2.94 -3.44 7.34
CA PHE A 100 4.10 -2.56 7.13
C PHE A 100 3.62 -1.15 7.45
N PRO A 101 4.39 -0.33 8.19
CA PRO A 101 4.10 1.09 8.18
C PRO A 101 4.10 1.52 6.71
N PRO A 102 3.05 2.22 6.26
CA PRO A 102 2.96 2.71 4.89
C PRO A 102 4.28 3.42 4.53
N PRO A 103 4.87 3.19 3.34
CA PRO A 103 6.19 3.74 3.01
C PRO A 103 6.22 5.26 3.17
N GLU A 104 7.40 5.86 3.41
CA GLU A 104 7.49 7.33 3.45
C GLU A 104 7.37 7.95 2.06
N GLU A 105 7.83 7.22 1.04
CA GLU A 105 7.79 7.62 -0.35
C GLU A 105 7.39 6.45 -1.25
N ILE A 106 6.63 6.74 -2.30
CA ILE A 106 6.33 5.82 -3.40
C ILE A 106 7.12 6.29 -4.62
N ILE A 107 8.04 5.43 -5.08
CA ILE A 107 8.82 5.65 -6.30
C ILE A 107 8.24 4.74 -7.38
N ILE A 108 7.60 5.32 -8.38
CA ILE A 108 7.07 4.61 -9.54
C ILE A 108 8.21 4.38 -10.53
N SER A 109 8.33 3.15 -11.07
CA SER A 109 9.39 2.82 -12.03
C SER A 109 9.30 3.70 -13.29
N PRO A 110 10.43 4.00 -13.96
CA PRO A 110 10.42 4.78 -15.20
C PRO A 110 9.47 4.22 -16.28
N GLU A 111 9.38 2.89 -16.39
CA GLU A 111 8.53 2.22 -17.37
C GLU A 111 7.04 2.39 -17.04
N LEU A 112 6.67 2.32 -15.76
CA LEU A 112 5.30 2.54 -15.32
C LEU A 112 4.93 4.03 -15.40
N CYS A 113 5.86 4.90 -15.05
CA CYS A 113 5.75 6.34 -15.17
C CYS A 113 5.46 6.79 -16.61
N LYS A 114 6.18 6.20 -17.57
CA LYS A 114 5.96 6.45 -18.99
C LYS A 114 4.52 6.10 -19.40
N GLN A 115 4.00 4.96 -18.93
CA GLN A 115 2.63 4.54 -19.22
C GLN A 115 1.59 5.48 -18.62
N PHE A 116 1.81 5.98 -17.40
CA PHE A 116 0.91 6.96 -16.77
C PHE A 116 0.81 8.24 -17.61
N ASN A 117 1.95 8.74 -18.09
CA ASN A 117 2.00 9.92 -18.97
C ASN A 117 1.35 9.65 -20.34
N GLU A 118 1.51 8.45 -20.90
CA GLU A 118 0.83 8.06 -22.14
C GLU A 118 -0.70 8.02 -21.98
N LEU A 119 -1.22 7.55 -20.84
CA LEU A 119 -2.65 7.56 -20.55
C LEU A 119 -3.17 8.97 -20.27
N TRP A 120 -2.41 9.80 -19.57
CA TRP A 120 -2.73 11.23 -19.42
C TRP A 120 -2.84 11.93 -20.77
N GLY A 121 -1.89 11.70 -21.68
CA GLY A 121 -1.93 12.27 -23.03
C GLY A 121 -3.14 11.84 -23.87
N LYS A 122 -3.78 10.71 -23.53
CA LYS A 122 -5.01 10.22 -24.15
C LYS A 122 -6.28 10.79 -23.53
N SER A 123 -6.19 11.46 -22.38
CA SER A 123 -7.36 11.81 -21.55
C SER A 123 -8.21 12.98 -22.08
N PHE A 124 -7.93 13.46 -23.30
CA PHE A 124 -8.66 14.55 -23.95
C PHE A 124 -9.04 14.23 -25.41
N PRO A 125 -9.67 13.09 -25.72
CA PRO A 125 -10.03 12.76 -27.10
C PRO A 125 -11.03 13.78 -27.63
N GLY A 126 -10.71 14.39 -28.78
CA GLY A 126 -11.52 15.47 -29.35
C GLY A 126 -11.60 16.73 -28.47
N GLY A 127 -10.68 16.89 -27.51
CA GLY A 127 -10.67 18.00 -26.55
C GLY A 127 -11.68 17.85 -25.42
N LYS A 128 -12.23 16.65 -25.21
CA LYS A 128 -13.17 16.34 -24.14
C LYS A 128 -12.54 15.43 -23.10
N SER A 129 -12.77 15.71 -21.82
CA SER A 129 -12.25 14.88 -20.73
C SER A 129 -12.73 13.45 -20.83
N GLN A 130 -11.79 12.51 -20.72
CA GLN A 130 -12.07 11.10 -20.55
C GLN A 130 -11.00 10.50 -19.64
N GLU A 131 -11.41 9.89 -18.54
CA GLU A 131 -10.49 9.15 -17.68
C GLU A 131 -9.92 7.94 -18.41
N PHE A 132 -8.64 7.68 -18.21
CA PHE A 132 -7.96 6.47 -18.63
C PHE A 132 -7.27 5.84 -17.44
N GLY A 133 -7.18 4.53 -17.44
CA GLY A 133 -6.54 3.82 -16.35
C GLY A 133 -6.13 2.41 -16.70
N GLY A 134 -5.74 1.66 -15.69
CA GLY A 134 -5.39 0.25 -15.78
C GLY A 134 -5.23 -0.39 -14.42
N THR A 135 -5.05 -1.70 -14.42
CA THR A 135 -4.88 -2.52 -13.21
C THR A 135 -3.40 -2.65 -12.89
N LEU A 136 -3.02 -2.25 -11.68
CA LEU A 136 -1.67 -2.42 -11.15
C LEU A 136 -1.52 -3.84 -10.62
N VAL A 137 -0.51 -4.54 -11.11
CA VAL A 137 -0.26 -5.94 -10.77
C VAL A 137 1.18 -6.16 -10.36
N LYS A 138 1.38 -7.19 -9.53
CA LYS A 138 2.70 -7.66 -9.10
C LYS A 138 2.89 -9.09 -9.60
N ASP A 139 4.02 -9.36 -10.26
CA ASP A 139 4.37 -10.71 -10.68
C ASP A 139 5.01 -11.54 -9.54
N GLN A 140 5.29 -12.82 -9.82
CA GLN A 140 5.93 -13.73 -8.85
C GLN A 140 7.37 -13.33 -8.46
N ALA A 141 8.04 -12.50 -9.28
CA ALA A 141 9.36 -11.96 -8.99
C ALA A 141 9.28 -10.65 -8.17
N GLY A 142 8.07 -10.13 -7.92
CA GLY A 142 7.83 -8.90 -7.19
C GLY A 142 7.87 -7.64 -8.08
N ASN A 143 7.97 -7.78 -9.40
CA ASN A 143 7.94 -6.63 -10.30
C ASN A 143 6.52 -6.09 -10.42
N VAL A 144 6.39 -4.77 -10.38
CA VAL A 144 5.10 -4.08 -10.54
C VAL A 144 4.94 -3.60 -11.97
N SER A 145 3.78 -3.86 -12.56
CA SER A 145 3.42 -3.39 -13.90
C SER A 145 1.94 -2.98 -13.95
N MET A 146 1.53 -2.37 -15.06
CA MET A 146 0.13 -2.04 -15.34
C MET A 146 -0.35 -2.86 -16.53
N ILE A 147 -1.51 -3.46 -16.40
CA ILE A 147 -2.19 -4.21 -17.46
C ILE A 147 -3.64 -3.73 -17.59
N ASN A 148 -4.37 -4.31 -18.55
CA ASN A 148 -5.79 -4.03 -18.77
C ASN A 148 -6.10 -2.53 -18.87
N THR A 149 -5.31 -1.82 -19.69
CA THR A 149 -5.48 -0.39 -19.86
C THR A 149 -6.70 -0.07 -20.73
N GLY A 150 -7.42 1.00 -20.38
CA GLY A 150 -8.66 1.37 -21.06
C GLY A 150 -9.11 2.79 -20.73
N GLY A 151 -10.17 3.22 -21.42
CA GLY A 151 -10.84 4.51 -21.17
C GLY A 151 -12.17 4.31 -20.46
N GLY A 152 -12.49 5.20 -19.53
CA GLY A 152 -13.77 5.32 -18.85
C GLY A 152 -14.63 6.41 -19.45
N ASN A 153 -15.31 7.19 -18.60
CA ASN A 153 -16.02 8.41 -18.97
C ASN A 153 -15.31 9.64 -18.37
N SER A 154 -15.94 10.82 -18.40
CA SER A 154 -15.33 12.08 -17.93
C SER A 154 -15.18 12.20 -16.41
N GLY A 155 -15.72 11.27 -15.61
CA GLY A 155 -15.60 11.32 -14.15
C GLY A 155 -15.57 9.96 -13.48
N SER A 156 -15.28 8.89 -14.23
CA SER A 156 -15.03 7.57 -13.67
C SER A 156 -14.36 6.63 -14.66
N PHE A 157 -13.39 5.89 -14.14
CA PHE A 157 -12.82 4.69 -14.74
C PHE A 157 -13.13 3.45 -13.89
N SER A 158 -13.44 2.33 -14.54
CA SER A 158 -13.62 1.02 -13.89
C SER A 158 -12.52 0.07 -14.37
N PRO A 159 -11.55 -0.29 -13.52
CA PRO A 159 -10.45 -1.19 -13.91
C PRO A 159 -10.96 -2.63 -14.13
N ASP A 160 -10.38 -3.31 -15.11
CA ASP A 160 -10.62 -4.74 -15.34
C ASP A 160 -9.66 -5.56 -14.47
N LEU A 161 -10.22 -6.23 -13.46
CA LEU A 161 -9.48 -7.03 -12.48
C LEU A 161 -9.23 -8.48 -12.91
N ASN A 162 -9.61 -8.86 -14.14
CA ASN A 162 -9.30 -10.18 -14.69
C ASN A 162 -7.82 -10.23 -15.08
N VAL A 163 -6.98 -10.70 -14.17
CA VAL A 163 -5.52 -10.77 -14.35
C VAL A 163 -5.05 -12.21 -14.61
N PRO A 164 -3.96 -12.41 -15.39
CA PRO A 164 -3.43 -13.75 -15.63
C PRO A 164 -2.98 -14.45 -14.34
N ALA A 165 -3.04 -15.78 -14.34
CA ALA A 165 -2.56 -16.58 -13.22
C ALA A 165 -1.10 -16.26 -12.88
N GLY A 166 -0.80 -16.10 -11.59
CA GLY A 166 0.54 -15.74 -11.10
C GLY A 166 0.75 -14.23 -10.89
N TYR A 167 -0.22 -13.39 -11.26
CA TYR A 167 -0.23 -11.97 -10.90
C TYR A 167 -1.12 -11.73 -9.67
N GLU A 168 -0.65 -10.84 -8.79
CA GLU A 168 -1.40 -10.30 -7.66
C GLU A 168 -1.89 -8.88 -8.02
N VAL A 169 -3.18 -8.60 -7.79
CA VAL A 169 -3.73 -7.25 -8.00
C VAL A 169 -3.33 -6.36 -6.82
N LEU A 170 -2.59 -5.29 -7.11
CA LEU A 170 -2.25 -4.24 -6.15
C LEU A 170 -3.30 -3.12 -6.11
N GLY A 171 -4.06 -2.96 -7.18
CA GLY A 171 -5.15 -2.01 -7.30
C GLY A 171 -5.16 -1.33 -8.66
N ALA A 172 -5.37 -0.03 -8.71
CA ALA A 172 -5.62 0.67 -9.98
C ALA A 172 -4.85 1.98 -10.11
N PHE A 173 -4.55 2.32 -11.36
CA PHE A 173 -4.17 3.65 -11.78
C PHE A 173 -5.28 4.24 -12.65
N HIS A 174 -5.56 5.53 -12.51
CA HIS A 174 -6.40 6.27 -13.46
C HIS A 174 -6.04 7.76 -13.55
N THR A 175 -6.63 8.47 -14.50
CA THR A 175 -6.41 9.90 -14.71
C THR A 175 -7.61 10.72 -14.26
N HIS A 176 -7.36 11.96 -13.85
CA HIS A 176 -8.37 12.98 -13.51
C HIS A 176 -8.30 14.18 -14.49
N PRO A 177 -8.87 14.05 -15.70
CA PRO A 177 -8.92 15.11 -16.70
C PRO A 177 -10.11 16.04 -16.47
N TYR A 178 -9.88 17.34 -16.67
CA TYR A 178 -10.93 18.37 -16.71
C TYR A 178 -10.69 19.24 -17.93
N ASP A 179 -11.66 19.35 -18.83
CA ASP A 179 -11.52 20.03 -20.10
C ASP A 179 -11.91 21.50 -19.95
N ALA A 180 -11.77 22.29 -21.02
CA ALA A 180 -12.05 23.72 -20.98
C ALA A 180 -13.51 24.03 -20.57
N THR A 181 -14.46 23.13 -20.84
CA THR A 181 -15.86 23.30 -20.41
C THR A 181 -16.07 22.97 -18.94
N GLU A 182 -15.10 22.31 -18.31
CA GLU A 182 -15.07 21.95 -16.89
C GLU A 182 -14.08 22.81 -16.08
N GLY A 183 -13.52 23.86 -16.68
CA GLY A 183 -12.57 24.76 -16.02
C GLY A 183 -11.09 24.45 -16.26
N GLY A 184 -10.76 23.38 -17.00
CA GLY A 184 -9.38 23.07 -17.39
C GLY A 184 -8.47 22.71 -16.21
N HIS A 185 -9.04 22.18 -15.13
CA HIS A 185 -8.32 21.92 -13.89
C HIS A 185 -7.26 20.82 -14.05
N THR A 186 -6.14 21.01 -13.36
CA THR A 186 -5.07 20.01 -13.19
C THR A 186 -4.71 19.95 -11.71
N ASN A 187 -3.92 18.96 -11.30
CA ASN A 187 -3.55 18.72 -9.90
C ASN A 187 -4.77 18.45 -9.00
N VAL A 188 -5.82 17.84 -9.57
CA VAL A 188 -6.99 17.39 -8.82
C VAL A 188 -6.68 16.03 -8.19
N SER A 189 -6.78 15.97 -6.86
CA SER A 189 -6.47 14.78 -6.06
C SER A 189 -7.56 13.71 -6.11
N LEU A 190 -7.34 12.61 -5.40
CA LEU A 190 -8.25 11.46 -5.25
C LEU A 190 -9.61 11.86 -4.69
N SER A 191 -10.66 11.26 -5.22
CA SER A 191 -12.06 11.43 -4.83
C SER A 191 -12.48 10.47 -3.71
N GLY A 192 -13.69 10.66 -3.19
CA GLY A 192 -14.27 9.70 -2.26
C GLY A 192 -14.65 8.38 -2.96
N GLY A 193 -14.97 8.46 -4.25
CA GLY A 193 -15.14 7.29 -5.10
C GLY A 193 -13.89 6.41 -5.11
N ASP A 194 -12.70 7.00 -5.16
CA ASP A 194 -11.43 6.27 -5.16
C ASP A 194 -11.17 5.55 -3.86
N ALA A 195 -11.35 6.25 -2.72
CA ALA A 195 -11.22 5.66 -1.40
C ALA A 195 -12.23 4.53 -1.20
N GLY A 196 -13.50 4.77 -1.55
CA GLY A 196 -14.57 3.77 -1.42
C GLY A 196 -14.33 2.55 -2.29
N TYR A 197 -13.90 2.74 -3.54
CA TYR A 197 -13.57 1.66 -4.46
C TYR A 197 -12.39 0.83 -3.94
N MET A 198 -11.30 1.49 -3.56
CA MET A 198 -10.10 0.84 -3.04
C MET A 198 -10.41 0.01 -1.79
N ILE A 199 -11.12 0.58 -0.84
CA ILE A 199 -11.47 -0.09 0.43
C ILE A 199 -12.35 -1.31 0.16
N ASN A 200 -13.43 -1.14 -0.59
CA ASN A 200 -14.43 -2.21 -0.79
C ASN A 200 -13.92 -3.37 -1.64
N ASN A 201 -12.92 -3.14 -2.49
CA ASN A 201 -12.25 -4.19 -3.25
C ASN A 201 -10.97 -4.72 -2.55
N GLY A 202 -10.66 -4.21 -1.35
CA GLY A 202 -9.51 -4.65 -0.56
C GLY A 202 -8.15 -4.34 -1.19
N HIS A 203 -8.09 -3.39 -2.12
CA HIS A 203 -6.86 -3.06 -2.83
C HIS A 203 -5.86 -2.33 -1.91
N PRO A 204 -4.57 -2.71 -1.94
CA PRO A 204 -3.54 -2.03 -1.15
C PRO A 204 -3.18 -0.63 -1.66
N LEU A 205 -3.38 -0.34 -2.95
CA LEU A 205 -2.94 0.92 -3.58
C LEU A 205 -3.93 1.40 -4.65
N ILE A 206 -4.26 2.69 -4.65
CA ILE A 206 -4.84 3.37 -5.81
C ILE A 206 -4.03 4.61 -6.12
N ILE A 207 -3.77 4.88 -7.41
CA ILE A 207 -3.01 6.04 -7.88
C ILE A 207 -3.86 6.82 -8.88
N ALA A 208 -3.89 8.15 -8.75
CA ALA A 208 -4.47 9.04 -9.73
C ALA A 208 -3.42 10.03 -10.27
N GLN A 209 -3.55 10.42 -11.54
CA GLN A 209 -2.76 11.49 -12.15
C GLN A 209 -3.66 12.59 -12.74
N SER A 210 -3.33 13.85 -12.43
CA SER A 210 -3.99 15.04 -12.97
C SER A 210 -2.94 16.07 -13.39
N GLY A 211 -2.67 16.17 -14.69
CA GLY A 211 -1.56 16.97 -15.20
C GLY A 211 -0.22 16.36 -14.76
N GLU A 212 0.61 17.17 -14.11
CA GLU A 212 1.87 16.73 -13.49
C GLU A 212 1.68 16.15 -12.09
N GLY A 213 0.55 16.46 -11.43
CA GLY A 213 0.23 16.00 -10.09
C GLY A 213 -0.14 14.52 -10.05
N GLN A 214 0.44 13.80 -9.10
CA GLN A 214 0.17 12.39 -8.84
C GLN A 214 -0.18 12.20 -7.37
N TYR A 215 -1.19 11.37 -7.12
CA TYR A 215 -1.79 11.17 -5.81
C TYR A 215 -2.00 9.68 -5.56
N ALA A 216 -1.83 9.24 -4.32
CA ALA A 216 -2.11 7.84 -3.97
C ALA A 216 -2.78 7.71 -2.61
N TYR A 217 -3.69 6.75 -2.49
CA TYR A 217 -4.04 6.16 -1.21
C TYR A 217 -3.36 4.80 -1.06
N PHE A 218 -2.86 4.53 0.13
CA PHE A 218 -2.27 3.27 0.53
C PHE A 218 -2.99 2.71 1.75
N LYS A 219 -3.37 1.44 1.69
CA LYS A 219 -4.11 0.76 2.76
C LYS A 219 -3.21 0.58 3.99
N THR A 220 -3.75 0.85 5.17
CA THR A 220 -3.09 0.58 6.45
C THR A 220 -3.88 -0.45 7.26
N ASP A 221 -3.34 -0.81 8.42
CA ASP A 221 -4.02 -1.64 9.42
C ASP A 221 -5.26 -0.97 10.03
N LYS A 222 -5.33 0.36 9.95
CA LYS A 222 -6.48 1.15 10.39
C LYS A 222 -7.57 1.25 9.33
N THR A 223 -7.29 0.87 8.08
CA THR A 223 -8.26 0.97 7.01
C THR A 223 -9.39 -0.06 7.22
N PRO A 224 -10.66 0.35 7.21
CA PRO A 224 -11.77 -0.58 7.35
C PRO A 224 -11.81 -1.58 6.18
N THR A 225 -12.49 -2.71 6.37
CA THR A 225 -12.67 -3.72 5.32
C THR A 225 -13.75 -3.35 4.31
N ASN A 226 -14.65 -2.43 4.69
CA ASN A 226 -15.82 -2.00 3.94
C ASN A 226 -16.20 -0.59 4.39
N VAL A 227 -16.67 0.23 3.44
CA VAL A 227 -17.32 1.51 3.68
C VAL A 227 -18.62 1.64 2.86
N ASP A 228 -19.53 2.49 3.35
CA ASP A 228 -20.63 3.00 2.53
C ASP A 228 -20.07 3.93 1.44
N TYR A 229 -19.95 3.39 0.23
CA TYR A 229 -19.39 4.09 -0.93
C TYR A 229 -20.13 5.40 -1.22
N SER A 230 -21.46 5.36 -1.23
CA SER A 230 -22.28 6.52 -1.60
C SER A 230 -22.15 7.63 -0.57
N LYS A 231 -22.15 7.27 0.72
CA LYS A 231 -21.93 8.22 1.80
C LYS A 231 -20.53 8.82 1.76
N LEU A 232 -19.49 8.00 1.64
CA LEU A 232 -18.10 8.48 1.60
C LEU A 232 -17.90 9.48 0.46
N ASN A 233 -18.35 9.11 -0.75
CA ASN A 233 -18.23 9.97 -1.92
C ASN A 233 -19.01 11.29 -1.75
N ALA A 234 -20.24 11.22 -1.22
CA ALA A 234 -21.05 12.41 -0.96
C ALA A 234 -20.42 13.33 0.10
N ASP A 235 -19.88 12.78 1.19
CA ASP A 235 -19.24 13.53 2.27
C ASP A 235 -17.99 14.26 1.75
N GLN A 236 -17.14 13.60 0.96
CA GLN A 236 -15.96 14.25 0.37
C GLN A 236 -16.36 15.33 -0.65
N ASN A 237 -17.36 15.09 -1.51
CA ASN A 237 -17.84 16.09 -2.47
C ASN A 237 -18.43 17.33 -1.76
N ALA A 238 -19.17 17.11 -0.67
CA ALA A 238 -19.68 18.20 0.17
C ALA A 238 -18.52 18.99 0.81
N ARG A 239 -17.46 18.29 1.24
CA ARG A 239 -16.26 18.93 1.81
C ARG A 239 -15.50 19.77 0.78
N VAL A 240 -15.29 19.26 -0.42
CA VAL A 240 -14.70 20.04 -1.53
C VAL A 240 -15.54 21.29 -1.81
N SER A 241 -16.86 21.14 -1.91
CA SER A 241 -17.79 22.25 -2.14
C SER A 241 -17.71 23.31 -1.03
N ALA A 242 -17.62 22.90 0.23
CA ALA A 242 -17.47 23.80 1.37
C ALA A 242 -16.15 24.59 1.30
N LEU A 243 -15.04 23.90 1.03
CA LEU A 243 -13.71 24.51 0.90
C LEU A 243 -13.63 25.52 -0.26
N MET A 244 -14.30 25.24 -1.38
CA MET A 244 -14.45 26.21 -2.47
C MET A 244 -15.28 27.42 -2.05
N GLY A 245 -16.34 27.22 -1.25
CA GLY A 245 -17.11 28.30 -0.63
C GLY A 245 -16.29 29.17 0.34
N GLU A 246 -15.23 28.60 0.94
CA GLU A 246 -14.23 29.31 1.75
C GLU A 246 -13.15 30.03 0.89
N GLY A 247 -13.25 29.96 -0.45
CA GLY A 247 -12.37 30.68 -1.39
C GLY A 247 -11.17 29.89 -1.89
N LYS A 248 -11.08 28.58 -1.61
CA LYS A 248 -10.03 27.71 -2.15
C LYS A 248 -10.28 27.38 -3.62
N SER A 249 -9.20 27.19 -4.38
CA SER A 249 -9.32 26.64 -5.74
C SER A 249 -9.80 25.19 -5.69
N PHE A 250 -10.35 24.69 -6.80
CA PHE A 250 -10.87 23.31 -6.86
C PHE A 250 -9.78 22.26 -6.60
N ASP A 251 -8.57 22.45 -7.13
CA ASP A 251 -7.42 21.58 -6.89
C ASP A 251 -6.97 21.60 -5.41
N GLU A 252 -6.90 22.78 -4.79
CA GLU A 252 -6.57 22.90 -3.37
C GLU A 252 -7.65 22.24 -2.49
N ALA A 253 -8.92 22.49 -2.79
CA ALA A 253 -10.05 21.92 -2.08
C ALA A 253 -10.10 20.39 -2.19
N SER A 254 -9.88 19.86 -3.40
CA SER A 254 -9.79 18.42 -3.67
C SER A 254 -8.69 17.77 -2.85
N ARG A 255 -7.48 18.36 -2.84
CA ARG A 255 -6.31 17.85 -2.11
C ARG A 255 -6.52 17.82 -0.60
N ILE A 256 -7.10 18.88 -0.03
CA ILE A 256 -7.40 18.94 1.41
C ILE A 256 -8.46 17.89 1.77
N ALA A 257 -9.55 17.82 1.01
CA ALA A 257 -10.63 16.87 1.26
C ALA A 257 -10.14 15.41 1.13
N ALA A 258 -9.26 15.12 0.17
CA ALA A 258 -8.65 13.80 0.02
C ALA A 258 -7.81 13.40 1.24
N LYS A 259 -7.01 14.33 1.76
CA LYS A 259 -6.22 14.11 2.99
C LYS A 259 -7.11 13.86 4.20
N GLU A 260 -8.16 14.66 4.39
CA GLU A 260 -9.13 14.48 5.47
C GLU A 260 -9.89 13.15 5.35
N THR A 261 -10.23 12.71 4.13
CA THR A 261 -10.79 11.37 3.86
C THR A 261 -9.79 10.29 4.29
N ALA A 262 -8.51 10.42 3.93
CA ALA A 262 -7.50 9.44 4.33
C ALA A 262 -7.38 9.31 5.85
N ASP A 263 -7.35 10.43 6.57
CA ASP A 263 -7.31 10.46 8.03
C ASP A 263 -8.55 9.78 8.64
N THR A 264 -9.73 10.07 8.08
CA THR A 264 -11.02 9.53 8.54
C THR A 264 -11.09 8.01 8.38
N TYR A 265 -10.61 7.49 7.26
CA TYR A 265 -10.70 6.06 6.91
C TYR A 265 -9.40 5.31 7.15
N GLY A 266 -8.44 5.88 7.87
CA GLY A 266 -7.18 5.23 8.19
C GLY A 266 -6.38 4.80 6.96
N LEU A 267 -6.38 5.60 5.90
CA LEU A 267 -5.53 5.43 4.73
C LEU A 267 -4.27 6.30 4.88
N SER A 268 -3.18 5.92 4.23
CA SER A 268 -2.08 6.86 4.00
C SER A 268 -2.24 7.54 2.66
N TYR A 269 -2.11 8.86 2.68
CA TYR A 269 -2.21 9.72 1.53
C TYR A 269 -0.84 10.18 1.06
N TYR A 270 -0.63 10.14 -0.25
CA TYR A 270 0.60 10.55 -0.89
C TYR A 270 0.31 11.54 -1.99
N GLU A 271 1.21 12.49 -2.18
CA GLU A 271 1.17 13.44 -3.27
C GLU A 271 2.58 13.68 -3.81
N GLY A 272 2.66 14.01 -5.09
CA GLY A 272 3.93 14.30 -5.74
C GLY A 272 3.79 14.53 -7.22
N LYS A 273 4.92 14.42 -7.91
CA LYS A 273 5.05 14.59 -9.36
C LYS A 273 6.26 13.81 -9.83
N ASP A 274 6.43 13.71 -11.14
CA ASP A 274 7.58 13.03 -11.76
C ASP A 274 7.78 11.61 -11.20
N CYS A 275 6.67 10.92 -10.89
CA CYS A 275 6.65 9.54 -10.43
C CYS A 275 7.32 9.31 -9.07
N LYS A 276 7.38 10.37 -8.25
CA LYS A 276 7.84 10.37 -6.87
C LYS A 276 6.78 11.00 -5.99
N LEU A 277 6.12 10.19 -5.16
CA LEU A 277 5.11 10.65 -4.22
C LEU A 277 5.63 10.54 -2.79
N LYS A 278 5.33 11.53 -1.96
CA LYS A 278 5.68 11.54 -0.54
C LYS A 278 4.41 11.43 0.29
N ARG A 279 4.50 10.70 1.40
CA ARG A 279 3.42 10.63 2.38
C ARG A 279 3.15 12.02 2.94
N ALA A 280 1.89 12.42 2.95
CA ALA A 280 1.46 13.77 3.28
C ALA A 280 0.45 13.83 4.45
N ASN A 281 0.20 12.71 5.14
CA ASN A 281 -0.56 12.64 6.40
C ASN A 281 0.10 11.73 7.43
#